data_AF-A0A537UIT5-F1
#
_entry.id   AF-A0A537UIT5-F1
#
_cell.length_a   1.000
_cell.length_b   1.000
_cell.length_c   1.000
_cell.angle_alpha   90.00
_cell.angle_beta   90.00
_cell.angle_gamma   90.00
#
_symmetry.space_group_name_H-M   'P 1'
#
loop_
_entity.id
_entity.type
_entity.pdbx_description
1 polymer ?
#
loop_
_entity_poly.entity_id
_entity_poly.type
_entity_poly.pdbx_seq_one_letter_code
_entity_poly.pdbx_strand_id
1 'polypeptide(L)'
;IDMAVDCGLVVNPDRVRAQMEGAAIMAISNVLYSNISAKDGRIVQGNFDAYEVARTDITPDTRVYLVDSNAPPAGAGEPGVPPTMPAICNAIFAATGKRIRALPIDTTQLKAA
;
A
#
# COMPACT_ATOMS: atom_id res chain seq x y z
N ILE A 1 2.18 -10.56 -0.88
CA ILE A 1 2.77 -9.41 -1.61
C ILE A 1 4.26 -9.65 -1.64
N ASP A 2 4.80 -9.87 -2.83
CA ASP A 2 6.24 -10.01 -3.03
C ASP A 2 6.82 -8.63 -3.40
N MET A 3 7.84 -8.17 -2.67
CA MET A 3 8.46 -6.85 -2.83
C MET A 3 9.96 -7.02 -3.00
N ALA A 4 10.51 -6.53 -4.12
CA ALA A 4 11.96 -6.41 -4.29
C ALA A 4 12.36 -4.94 -4.11
N VAL A 5 13.35 -4.66 -3.26
CA VAL A 5 13.81 -3.31 -2.97
C VAL A 5 15.32 -3.20 -3.18
N ASP A 6 15.71 -2.19 -3.95
CA ASP A 6 17.07 -1.68 -4.04
C ASP A 6 17.10 -0.32 -3.34
N CYS A 7 17.88 -0.22 -2.27
CA CYS A 7 18.14 1.03 -1.56
C CYS A 7 19.65 1.30 -1.43
N GLY A 8 20.45 0.79 -2.37
CA GLY A 8 21.90 0.79 -2.26
C GLY A 8 22.37 -0.05 -1.06
N LEU A 9 23.41 0.42 -0.37
CA LEU A 9 23.92 -0.24 0.83
C LEU A 9 22.83 -0.38 1.91
N VAL A 10 22.44 -1.62 2.19
CA VAL A 10 21.54 -1.98 3.29
C VAL A 10 22.31 -1.95 4.62
N VAL A 11 22.13 -0.87 5.38
CA VAL A 11 22.77 -0.74 6.71
C VAL A 11 22.20 -1.71 7.75
N ASN A 12 20.87 -1.89 7.74
CA ASN A 12 20.19 -2.83 8.64
C ASN A 12 19.10 -3.60 7.88
N PRO A 13 19.34 -4.88 7.52
CA PRO A 13 18.39 -5.68 6.75
C PRO A 13 17.03 -5.88 7.41
N ASP A 14 16.99 -6.04 8.74
CA ASP A 14 15.74 -6.21 9.48
C ASP A 14 14.85 -4.97 9.39
N ARG A 15 15.45 -3.78 9.53
CA ARG A 15 14.72 -2.51 9.46
C ARG A 15 14.22 -2.20 8.06
N VAL A 16 14.96 -2.57 7.01
CA VAL A 16 14.48 -2.44 5.64
C VAL A 16 13.30 -3.38 5.37
N ARG A 17 13.34 -4.63 5.86
CA ARG A 17 12.20 -5.55 5.75
C ARG A 17 10.97 -5.03 6.47
N ALA A 18 11.12 -4.59 7.71
CA ALA A 18 10.03 -4.00 8.49
C ALA A 18 9.43 -2.75 7.81
N GLN A 19 10.26 -1.92 7.16
CA GLN A 19 9.75 -0.79 6.37
C GLN A 19 8.92 -1.23 5.16
N MET A 20 9.33 -2.27 4.44
CA MET A 20 8.56 -2.79 3.30
C MET A 20 7.25 -3.44 3.75
N GLU A 21 7.26 -4.18 4.86
CA GLU A 21 6.05 -4.76 5.47
C GLU A 21 5.07 -3.67 5.92
N GLY A 22 5.56 -2.63 6.61
CA GLY A 22 4.76 -1.47 6.98
C GLY A 22 4.21 -0.72 5.78
N ALA A 23 5.00 -0.61 4.71
CA ALA A 23 4.58 0.00 3.46
C ALA A 23 3.46 -0.81 2.78
N ALA A 24 3.50 -2.14 2.84
CA ALA A 24 2.43 -2.99 2.34
C ALA A 24 1.11 -2.76 3.09
N ILE A 25 1.17 -2.64 4.42
CA ILE A 25 0.00 -2.28 5.26
C ILE A 25 -0.54 -0.91 4.89
N MET A 26 0.33 0.10 4.78
CA MET A 26 -0.09 1.46 4.41
C MET A 26 -0.73 1.49 3.02
N ALA A 27 -0.16 0.76 2.05
CA ALA A 27 -0.71 0.66 0.72
C ALA A 27 -2.10 0.02 0.71
N ILE A 28 -2.32 -1.08 1.44
CA ILE A 28 -3.65 -1.69 1.57
C ILE A 28 -4.63 -0.73 2.23
N SER A 29 -4.20 -0.02 3.28
CA SER A 29 -5.01 1.00 3.95
C SER A 29 -5.51 2.05 2.96
N ASN A 30 -4.61 2.60 2.14
CA ASN A 30 -4.95 3.62 1.15
C ASN A 30 -5.77 3.08 -0.03
N VAL A 31 -5.57 1.80 -0.38
CA VAL A 31 -6.35 1.16 -1.45
C VAL A 31 -7.77 0.88 -0.99
N LEU A 32 -8.01 0.45 0.24
CA LEU A 32 -9.31 -0.07 0.66
C LEU A 32 -10.11 0.83 1.60
N TYR A 33 -9.46 1.71 2.38
CA TYR A 33 -10.11 2.39 3.50
C TYR A 33 -9.94 3.90 3.50
N SER A 34 -8.69 4.39 3.58
CA SER A 34 -8.27 5.71 4.08
C SER A 34 -8.72 6.95 3.26
N ASN A 35 -10.01 7.04 2.98
CA ASN A 35 -10.66 8.13 2.29
C ASN A 35 -10.85 9.31 3.25
N ILE A 36 -10.55 10.51 2.75
CA ILE A 36 -10.88 11.76 3.43
C ILE A 36 -11.74 12.58 2.47
N SER A 37 -12.91 13.02 2.95
CA SER A 37 -13.80 13.92 2.23
C SER A 37 -13.85 15.30 2.89
N ALA A 38 -13.99 16.32 2.06
CA ALA A 38 -14.18 17.70 2.48
C ALA A 38 -15.61 18.16 2.12
N LYS A 39 -16.29 18.79 3.08
CA LYS A 39 -17.61 19.40 2.90
C LYS A 39 -17.63 20.76 3.59
N ASP A 40 -18.14 21.78 2.89
CA ASP A 40 -18.26 23.15 3.41
C ASP A 40 -16.94 23.69 4.02
N GLY A 41 -15.82 23.39 3.35
CA GLY A 41 -14.47 23.80 3.75
C GLY A 41 -13.88 23.04 4.95
N ARG A 42 -14.49 21.93 5.37
CA ARG A 42 -14.03 21.13 6.53
C ARG A 42 -13.91 19.64 6.19
N ILE A 43 -12.93 18.97 6.80
CA ILE A 43 -12.82 17.52 6.74
C ILE A 43 -13.98 16.88 7.51
N VAL A 44 -14.59 15.86 6.91
CA VAL A 44 -15.73 15.14 7.51
C VAL A 44 -15.28 14.08 8.51
N GLN A 45 -14.22 13.32 8.19
CA GLN A 45 -13.69 12.26 9.06
C GLN A 45 -12.76 12.85 10.13
N GLY A 46 -13.25 12.96 11.37
CA GLY A 46 -12.51 13.57 12.48
C GLY A 46 -11.69 12.60 13.34
N ASN A 47 -11.89 11.29 13.21
CA ASN A 47 -11.26 10.26 14.04
C ASN A 47 -11.29 8.88 13.33
N PHE A 48 -10.61 7.86 13.88
CA PHE A 48 -10.39 6.53 13.28
C PHE A 48 -11.62 5.62 13.21
N ASP A 49 -12.75 6.05 13.76
CA ASP A 49 -14.07 5.44 13.55
C ASP A 49 -14.67 5.82 12.20
N ALA A 50 -14.27 6.96 11.62
CA ALA A 50 -14.73 7.44 10.32
C ALA A 50 -13.61 7.50 9.26
N TYR A 51 -12.36 7.71 9.67
CA TYR A 51 -11.17 7.55 8.84
C TYR A 51 -10.57 6.17 9.10
N GLU A 52 -11.02 5.18 8.35
CA GLU A 52 -10.56 3.81 8.57
C GLU A 52 -9.13 3.61 8.05
N VAL A 53 -8.37 2.82 8.81
CA VAL A 53 -7.07 2.31 8.43
C VAL A 53 -7.08 0.79 8.52
N ALA A 54 -6.18 0.13 7.79
CA ALA A 54 -6.05 -1.31 7.85
C ALA A 54 -5.87 -1.80 9.30
N ARG A 55 -6.60 -2.86 9.64
CA ARG A 55 -6.52 -3.56 10.94
C ARG A 55 -5.84 -4.91 10.76
N THR A 56 -5.51 -5.58 11.86
CA THR A 56 -4.69 -6.80 11.85
C THR A 56 -5.32 -7.96 11.06
N ASP A 57 -6.64 -8.01 10.96
CA ASP A 57 -7.41 -9.05 10.25
C ASP A 57 -7.16 -9.09 8.74
N ILE A 58 -6.67 -8.00 8.16
CA ILE A 58 -6.36 -7.89 6.73
C ILE A 58 -4.86 -7.79 6.44
N THR A 59 -4.01 -8.20 7.40
CA THR A 59 -2.56 -8.20 7.23
C THR A 59 -2.16 -9.10 6.06
N PRO A 60 -1.46 -8.59 5.02
CA PRO A 60 -1.04 -9.39 3.89
C PRO A 60 0.17 -10.25 4.25
N ASP A 61 0.20 -11.51 3.79
CA ASP A 61 1.45 -12.26 3.71
C ASP A 61 2.44 -11.49 2.83
N THR A 62 3.59 -11.08 3.37
CA THR A 62 4.54 -10.20 2.71
C THR A 62 5.93 -10.83 2.67
N ARG A 63 6.54 -10.85 1.48
CA ARG A 63 7.88 -11.40 1.22
C ARG A 63 8.77 -10.31 0.65
N VAL A 64 9.83 -9.98 1.39
CA VAL A 64 10.74 -8.88 1.05
C VAL A 64 12.09 -9.43 0.58
N TYR A 65 12.44 -9.10 -0.65
CA TYR A 65 13.71 -9.44 -1.29
C TYR A 65 14.59 -8.19 -1.32
N LEU A 66 15.74 -8.26 -0.68
CA LEU A 66 16.74 -7.18 -0.69
C LEU A 66 17.65 -7.39 -1.90
N VAL A 67 17.68 -6.43 -2.81
CA VAL A 67 18.54 -6.46 -4.00
C VAL A 67 19.97 -6.12 -3.56
N ASP A 68 20.93 -6.95 -3.94
CA ASP A 68 22.35 -6.67 -3.70
C ASP A 68 22.81 -5.51 -4.59
N SER A 69 23.46 -4.50 -4.00
CA SER A 69 23.75 -3.23 -4.66
C SER A 69 25.04 -2.61 -4.13
N ASN A 70 25.89 -2.17 -5.06
CA ASN A 70 27.12 -1.43 -4.76
C ASN A 70 26.90 0.10 -4.70
N ALA A 71 25.65 0.56 -4.83
CA ALA A 71 25.34 1.98 -4.75
C ALA A 71 25.44 2.52 -3.31
N PRO A 72 25.70 3.83 -3.11
CA PRO A 72 25.61 4.46 -1.80
C PRO A 72 24.23 4.24 -1.14
N PRO A 73 24.13 4.27 0.21
CA PRO A 73 22.86 4.09 0.88
C PRO A 73 21.83 5.14 0.45
N ALA A 74 20.62 4.69 0.14
CA ALA A 74 19.48 5.51 -0.24
C ALA A 74 18.31 5.33 0.74
N GLY A 75 17.23 6.09 0.53
CA GLY A 75 16.04 6.01 1.37
C GLY A 75 15.27 4.70 1.17
N ALA A 76 14.95 4.02 2.28
CA ALA A 76 14.08 2.83 2.29
C ALA A 76 12.70 3.10 2.92
N GLY A 77 12.45 4.32 3.39
CA GLY A 77 11.24 4.65 4.16
C GLY A 77 9.96 4.65 3.34
N GLU A 78 9.98 5.32 2.19
CA GLU A 78 8.83 5.56 1.32
C GLU A 78 8.69 4.58 0.13
N PRO A 79 9.78 4.02 -0.47
CA PRO A 79 9.68 3.32 -1.76
C PRO A 79 8.72 2.13 -1.82
N GLY A 80 8.38 1.51 -0.68
CA GLY A 80 7.46 0.38 -0.66
C GLY A 80 6.00 0.74 -0.94
N VAL A 81 5.55 1.97 -0.64
CA VAL A 81 4.12 2.35 -0.73
C VAL A 81 3.68 2.57 -2.18
N PRO A 82 4.38 3.43 -2.98
CA PRO A 82 3.95 3.77 -4.33
C PRO A 82 3.79 2.58 -5.30
N PRO A 83 4.64 1.54 -5.31
CA PRO A 83 4.48 0.40 -6.22
C PRO A 83 3.42 -0.60 -5.75
N THR A 84 3.16 -0.69 -4.44
CA THR A 84 2.25 -1.70 -3.89
C THR A 84 0.79 -1.39 -4.25
N MET A 85 0.37 -0.13 -4.18
CA MET A 85 -1.01 0.28 -4.51
C MET A 85 -1.43 -0.08 -5.96
N PRO A 86 -0.68 0.30 -7.02
CA PRO A 86 -1.02 -0.10 -8.38
C PRO A 86 -0.83 -1.60 -8.63
N ALA A 87 0.08 -2.29 -7.91
CA ALA A 87 0.17 -3.76 -8.00
C ALA A 87 -1.14 -4.44 -7.56
N ILE A 88 -1.76 -3.96 -6.47
CA ILE A 88 -3.08 -4.43 -6.02
C ILE A 88 -4.15 -4.13 -7.08
N CYS A 89 -4.21 -2.90 -7.60
CA CYS A 89 -5.16 -2.54 -8.66
C CYS A 89 -4.98 -3.39 -9.93
N ASN A 90 -3.74 -3.71 -10.31
CA ASN A 90 -3.44 -4.58 -11.45
C ASN A 90 -3.86 -6.03 -11.19
N ALA A 91 -3.70 -6.54 -9.95
CA ALA A 91 -4.19 -7.85 -9.56
C ALA A 91 -5.72 -7.94 -9.67
N ILE A 92 -6.43 -6.88 -9.26
CA ILE A 92 -7.89 -6.77 -9.41
C ILE A 92 -8.28 -6.76 -10.89
N PHE A 93 -7.56 -6.00 -11.73
CA PHE A 93 -7.80 -6.00 -13.17
C PHE A 93 -7.57 -7.38 -13.79
N ALA A 94 -6.48 -8.07 -13.41
CA ALA A 94 -6.19 -9.42 -13.89
C ALA A 94 -7.28 -10.43 -13.47
N ALA A 95 -7.82 -10.30 -12.26
CA ALA A 95 -8.85 -11.20 -11.73
C ALA A 95 -10.27 -10.91 -12.27
N THR A 96 -10.58 -9.66 -12.62
CA THR A 96 -11.97 -9.23 -12.89
C THR A 96 -12.19 -8.58 -14.27
N GLY A 97 -11.12 -8.21 -14.98
CA GLY A 97 -11.17 -7.36 -16.18
C GLY A 97 -11.52 -5.90 -15.90
N LYS A 98 -11.78 -5.51 -14.65
CA LYS A 98 -12.19 -4.15 -14.27
C LYS A 98 -11.00 -3.31 -13.86
N ARG A 99 -10.83 -2.15 -14.49
CA ARG A 99 -9.69 -1.26 -14.26
C ARG A 99 -10.06 -0.16 -13.26
N ILE A 100 -9.52 -0.27 -12.05
CA ILE A 100 -9.68 0.72 -10.98
C ILE A 100 -8.77 1.93 -11.23
N ARG A 101 -9.33 3.13 -11.08
CA ARG A 101 -8.62 4.41 -11.29
C ARG A 101 -8.85 5.45 -10.20
N ALA A 102 -9.75 5.15 -9.27
CA ALA A 102 -10.05 5.99 -8.11
C ALA A 102 -9.86 5.12 -6.86
N LEU A 103 -9.24 5.71 -5.84
CA LEU A 103 -9.01 5.09 -4.55
C LEU A 103 -9.65 5.95 -3.44
N PRO A 104 -10.07 5.35 -2.32
CA PRO A 104 -10.12 3.89 -2.09
C PRO A 104 -11.11 3.17 -3.01
N ILE A 105 -10.95 1.85 -3.15
CA ILE A 105 -11.74 1.02 -4.07
C ILE A 105 -13.19 0.96 -3.61
N ASP A 106 -14.08 1.41 -4.47
CA ASP A 106 -15.50 1.14 -4.32
C ASP A 106 -15.82 -0.30 -4.74
N THR A 107 -16.11 -1.15 -3.76
CA THR A 107 -16.38 -2.58 -3.95
C THR A 107 -17.63 -2.84 -4.78
N THR A 108 -18.54 -1.87 -4.94
CA THR A 108 -19.68 -2.01 -5.85
C THR A 108 -19.23 -2.13 -7.30
N GLN A 109 -18.08 -1.54 -7.65
CA GLN A 109 -17.47 -1.69 -8.95
C GLN A 109 -17.03 -3.13 -9.21
N LEU A 110 -16.80 -3.96 -8.19
CA LEU A 110 -16.28 -5.32 -8.33
C LEU A 110 -17.36 -6.40 -8.47
N LYS A 111 -18.63 -6.09 -8.17
CA LYS A 111 -19.74 -7.07 -8.30
C LYS A 111 -19.90 -7.48 -9.78
N ALA A 112 -20.09 -8.78 -10.03
CA ALA A 112 -20.50 -9.26 -11.36
C ALA A 112 -21.89 -8.69 -11.72
N ALA A 113 -22.15 -8.51 -13.01
CA ALA A 113 -23.50 -8.19 -13.49
C ALA A 113 -24.45 -9.37 -13.28
#